data_AF-A0A3R7RR70-F1
#
_entry.id   AF-A0A3R7RR70-F1
#
_cell.length_a   1.000
_cell.length_b   1.000
_cell.length_c   1.000
_cell.angle_alpha   90.00
_cell.angle_beta   90.00
_cell.angle_gamma   90.00
#
_symmetry.space_group_name_H-M   'P 1'
#
loop_
_entity.id
_entity.type
_entity.pdbx_description
1 polymer ?
#
loop_
_entity_poly.entity_id
_entity_poly.type
_entity_poly.pdbx_seq_one_letter_code
_entity_poly.pdbx_strand_id
1 'polypeptide(L)'
;MTQTQEQLIEQSLTHYAARHGDPYDAAFQKLYAAAPHYEGLFVLDTDEGLRRNMMRTTLEMIATYIDDAYAAENLVTGARLVHLTYEITDDFDLFFQITRDVIAEGCADIWSDAHAAAWNTMLKDFEKARV
;
A
#
# COMPACT_ATOMS: atom_id res chain seq x y z
N MET A 1 3.07 -7.08 -27.59
CA MET A 1 2.20 -6.08 -26.92
C MET A 1 2.85 -5.73 -25.60
N THR A 2 2.94 -4.46 -25.25
CA THR A 2 3.49 -4.02 -23.95
C THR A 2 2.40 -4.17 -22.89
N GLN A 3 2.74 -4.63 -21.69
CA GLN A 3 1.80 -4.72 -20.56
C GLN A 3 1.29 -3.32 -20.17
N THR A 4 0.05 -3.23 -19.72
CA THR A 4 -0.49 -1.99 -19.12
C THR A 4 0.07 -1.79 -17.70
N GLN A 5 -0.19 -0.61 -17.11
CA GLN A 5 0.27 -0.31 -15.75
C GLN A 5 -0.42 -1.24 -14.73
N GLU A 6 -1.72 -1.43 -14.88
CA GLU A 6 -2.56 -2.27 -14.04
C GLU A 6 -2.09 -3.72 -14.08
N GLN A 7 -1.77 -4.23 -15.29
CA GLN A 7 -1.23 -5.58 -15.48
C GLN A 7 0.14 -5.78 -14.80
N LEU A 8 0.99 -4.76 -14.74
CA LEU A 8 2.29 -4.83 -14.06
C LEU A 8 2.11 -4.85 -12.54
N ILE A 9 1.18 -4.05 -12.00
CA ILE A 9 0.86 -4.07 -10.57
C ILE A 9 0.27 -5.44 -10.19
N GLU A 10 -0.74 -5.90 -10.93
CA GLU A 10 -1.36 -7.22 -10.72
C GLU A 10 -0.35 -8.37 -10.80
N GLN A 11 0.53 -8.35 -11.80
CA GLN A 11 1.60 -9.34 -11.96
C GLN A 11 2.51 -9.37 -10.72
N SER A 12 2.95 -8.22 -10.24
CA SER A 12 3.82 -8.15 -9.07
C SER A 12 3.13 -8.61 -7.78
N LEU A 13 1.86 -8.26 -7.57
CA LEU A 13 1.08 -8.71 -6.41
C LEU A 13 0.88 -10.24 -6.43
N THR A 14 0.50 -10.78 -7.59
CA THR A 14 0.29 -12.22 -7.78
C THR A 14 1.56 -13.02 -7.55
N HIS A 15 2.68 -12.51 -8.07
CA HIS A 15 3.99 -13.15 -7.92
C HIS A 15 4.49 -13.10 -6.48
N TYR A 16 4.31 -11.97 -5.79
CA TYR A 16 4.65 -11.85 -4.37
C TYR A 16 3.84 -12.83 -3.54
N ALA A 17 2.51 -12.84 -3.71
CA ALA A 17 1.62 -13.71 -2.95
C ALA A 17 1.97 -15.20 -3.12
N ALA A 18 2.33 -15.61 -4.35
CA ALA A 18 2.71 -16.99 -4.64
C ALA A 18 4.02 -17.44 -3.96
N ARG A 19 4.92 -16.51 -3.61
CA ARG A 19 6.24 -16.81 -3.02
C ARG A 19 6.32 -16.54 -1.53
N HIS A 20 5.66 -15.48 -1.07
CA HIS A 20 5.83 -14.91 0.27
C HIS A 20 4.52 -14.85 1.06
N GLY A 21 3.37 -14.99 0.40
CA GLY A 21 2.06 -14.89 1.04
C GLY A 21 1.69 -13.44 1.39
N ASP A 22 1.21 -13.23 2.62
CA ASP A 22 0.76 -11.93 3.12
C ASP A 22 1.95 -10.99 3.40
N PRO A 23 1.98 -9.74 2.88
CA PRO A 23 3.05 -8.79 3.14
C PRO A 23 3.02 -8.15 4.53
N TYR A 24 2.00 -8.42 5.37
CA TYR A 24 1.77 -7.80 6.68
C TYR A 24 3.03 -7.65 7.54
N ASP A 25 3.73 -8.74 7.84
CA ASP A 25 4.88 -8.70 8.76
C ASP A 25 6.02 -7.84 8.21
N ALA A 26 6.31 -7.97 6.91
CA ALA A 26 7.36 -7.20 6.24
C ALA A 26 7.02 -5.70 6.15
N ALA A 27 5.75 -5.37 5.89
CA ALA A 27 5.28 -4.00 5.82
C ALA A 27 5.35 -3.30 7.18
N PHE A 28 4.85 -3.94 8.24
CA PHE A 28 4.90 -3.37 9.59
C PHE A 28 6.32 -3.26 10.14
N GLN A 29 7.19 -4.24 9.85
CA GLN A 29 8.60 -4.12 10.21
C GLN A 29 9.25 -2.88 9.56
N LYS A 30 8.98 -2.63 8.28
CA LYS A 30 9.48 -1.42 7.59
C LYS A 30 8.83 -0.14 8.11
N LEU A 31 7.55 -0.16 8.44
CA LEU A 31 6.85 0.99 9.02
C LEU A 31 7.49 1.42 10.33
N TYR A 32 7.72 0.49 11.24
CA TYR A 32 8.33 0.81 12.53
C TYR A 32 9.80 1.21 12.41
N ALA A 33 10.54 0.66 11.44
CA ALA A 33 11.89 1.12 11.14
C ALA A 33 11.92 2.56 10.58
N ALA A 34 10.98 2.92 9.72
CA ALA A 34 10.90 4.23 9.09
C ALA A 34 10.30 5.31 10.00
N ALA A 35 9.29 4.94 10.78
CA ALA A 35 8.49 5.84 11.62
C ALA A 35 8.13 5.16 12.96
N PRO A 36 9.07 5.06 13.92
CA PRO A 36 8.88 4.33 15.18
C PRO A 36 7.70 4.80 16.02
N HIS A 37 7.26 6.05 15.84
CA HIS A 37 6.10 6.60 16.55
C HIS A 37 4.80 5.83 16.27
N TYR A 38 4.69 5.15 15.12
CA TYR A 38 3.53 4.32 14.79
C TYR A 38 3.34 3.16 15.77
N GLU A 39 4.38 2.64 16.43
CA GLU A 39 4.23 1.59 17.44
C GLU A 39 3.29 2.04 18.57
N GLY A 40 3.39 3.31 18.98
CA GLY A 40 2.55 3.89 20.03
C GLY A 40 1.07 4.01 19.64
N LEU A 41 0.78 4.17 18.34
CA LEU A 41 -0.59 4.26 17.83
C LEU A 41 -1.34 2.92 17.90
N PHE A 42 -0.60 1.81 17.98
CA PHE A 42 -1.15 0.45 18.04
C PHE A 42 -1.12 -0.17 19.45
N VAL A 43 -0.85 0.61 20.49
CA VAL A 43 -0.72 0.08 21.88
C VAL A 43 -1.97 -0.65 22.38
N LEU A 44 -3.16 -0.27 21.90
CA LEU A 44 -4.43 -0.93 22.26
C LEU A 44 -4.82 -2.07 21.30
N ASP A 45 -4.07 -2.26 20.21
CA ASP A 45 -4.34 -3.26 19.17
C ASP A 45 -3.70 -4.62 19.52
N THR A 46 -4.10 -5.17 20.66
CA THR A 46 -3.45 -6.36 21.27
C THR A 46 -3.67 -7.66 20.52
N ASP A 47 -4.74 -7.76 19.72
CA ASP A 47 -5.04 -8.91 18.85
C ASP A 47 -4.61 -8.68 17.39
N GLU A 48 -3.96 -7.54 17.12
CA GLU A 48 -3.54 -7.09 15.81
C GLU A 48 -4.68 -6.84 14.81
N GLY A 49 -5.93 -6.77 15.29
CA GLY A 49 -7.10 -6.62 14.43
C GLY A 49 -7.08 -5.35 13.61
N LEU A 50 -6.66 -4.21 14.20
CA LEU A 50 -6.54 -2.93 13.52
C LEU A 50 -5.43 -2.96 12.47
N ARG A 51 -4.24 -3.46 12.83
CA ARG A 51 -3.10 -3.55 11.90
C ARG A 51 -3.38 -4.49 10.72
N ARG A 52 -4.02 -5.63 10.97
CA ARG A 52 -4.44 -6.56 9.90
C ARG A 52 -5.53 -5.96 9.02
N ASN A 53 -6.47 -5.22 9.61
CA ASN A 53 -7.46 -4.46 8.83
C ASN A 53 -6.79 -3.39 7.96
N MET A 54 -5.84 -2.64 8.50
CA MET A 54 -5.08 -1.62 7.76
C MET A 54 -4.37 -2.24 6.55
N MET A 55 -3.66 -3.37 6.73
CA MET A 55 -3.00 -4.06 5.61
C MET A 55 -4.01 -4.54 4.56
N ARG A 56 -5.11 -5.17 4.98
CA ARG A 56 -6.16 -5.62 4.07
C ARG A 56 -6.72 -4.45 3.25
N THR A 57 -7.10 -3.36 3.92
CA THR A 57 -7.68 -2.19 3.26
C THR A 57 -6.69 -1.53 2.29
N THR A 58 -5.39 -1.50 2.61
CA THR A 58 -4.36 -1.05 1.68
C THR A 58 -4.32 -1.90 0.41
N LEU A 59 -4.34 -3.23 0.54
CA LEU A 59 -4.38 -4.13 -0.62
C LEU A 59 -5.69 -4.01 -1.41
N GLU A 60 -6.83 -3.83 -0.73
CA GLU A 60 -8.14 -3.59 -1.36
C GLU A 60 -8.15 -2.30 -2.18
N MET A 61 -7.53 -1.21 -1.70
CA MET A 61 -7.42 0.04 -2.46
C MET A 61 -6.55 -0.11 -3.71
N ILE A 62 -5.45 -0.86 -3.61
CA ILE A 62 -4.58 -1.17 -4.75
C ILE A 62 -5.32 -2.05 -5.76
N ALA A 63 -6.03 -3.08 -5.30
CA ALA A 63 -6.87 -3.93 -6.16
C ALA A 63 -7.98 -3.12 -6.84
N THR A 64 -8.64 -2.22 -6.10
CA THR A 64 -9.64 -1.32 -6.67
C THR A 64 -9.02 -0.41 -7.73
N TYR A 65 -7.80 0.09 -7.54
CA TYR A 65 -7.13 0.93 -8.53
C TYR A 65 -6.85 0.20 -9.85
N ILE A 66 -6.50 -1.09 -9.78
CA ILE A 66 -6.32 -1.96 -10.95
C ILE A 66 -7.61 -2.04 -11.78
N ASP A 67 -8.77 -2.07 -11.12
CA ASP A 67 -10.08 -2.21 -11.77
C ASP A 67 -10.71 -0.85 -12.17
N ASP A 68 -10.67 0.14 -11.27
CA ASP A 68 -11.28 1.46 -11.38
C ASP A 68 -10.51 2.49 -10.52
N ALA A 69 -9.64 3.25 -11.19
CA ALA A 69 -8.84 4.29 -10.55
C ALA A 69 -9.68 5.39 -9.87
N TYR A 70 -10.85 5.73 -10.40
CA TYR A 70 -11.73 6.75 -9.80
C TYR A 70 -12.40 6.23 -8.52
N ALA A 71 -12.81 4.96 -8.51
CA ALA A 71 -13.31 4.35 -7.28
C ALA A 71 -12.21 4.28 -6.21
N ALA A 72 -10.99 3.93 -6.58
CA ALA A 72 -9.86 3.91 -5.65
C ALA A 72 -9.52 5.31 -5.09
N GLU A 73 -9.56 6.35 -5.93
CA GLU A 73 -9.37 7.75 -5.51
C GLU A 73 -10.36 8.14 -4.39
N ASN A 74 -11.64 7.77 -4.54
CA ASN A 74 -12.66 8.04 -3.53
C ASN A 74 -12.39 7.29 -2.21
N LEU A 75 -11.95 6.02 -2.28
CA LEU A 75 -11.59 5.24 -1.10
C LEU A 75 -10.40 5.86 -0.36
N VAL A 76 -9.35 6.24 -1.08
CA VAL A 76 -8.16 6.87 -0.51
C VAL A 76 -8.51 8.22 0.13
N THR A 77 -9.31 9.04 -0.54
CA THR A 77 -9.79 10.32 0.00
C THR A 77 -10.55 10.11 1.32
N GLY A 78 -11.50 9.16 1.34
CA GLY A 78 -12.27 8.84 2.54
C GLY A 78 -11.39 8.33 3.69
N ALA A 79 -10.45 7.42 3.40
CA ALA A 79 -9.52 6.90 4.39
C ALA A 79 -8.63 7.99 4.97
N ARG A 80 -8.12 8.91 4.12
CA ARG A 80 -7.32 10.06 4.57
C ARG A 80 -8.10 10.94 5.53
N LEU A 81 -9.37 11.22 5.26
CA LEU A 81 -10.23 12.01 6.16
C LEU A 81 -10.42 11.34 7.52
N VAL A 82 -10.58 10.01 7.56
CA VAL A 82 -10.63 9.26 8.84
C VAL A 82 -9.31 9.39 9.59
N HIS A 83 -8.17 9.33 8.90
CA HIS A 83 -6.84 9.40 9.51
C HIS A 83 -6.52 10.77 10.12
N LEU A 84 -7.19 11.84 9.70
CA LEU A 84 -7.12 13.14 10.38
C LEU A 84 -7.54 13.05 11.85
N THR A 85 -8.46 12.14 12.20
CA THR A 85 -8.89 11.95 13.60
C THR A 85 -7.83 11.25 14.47
N TYR A 86 -6.83 10.64 13.84
CA TYR A 86 -5.67 10.03 14.48
C TYR A 86 -4.42 10.93 14.38
N GLU A 87 -4.59 12.17 13.95
CA GLU A 87 -3.50 13.15 13.71
C GLU A 87 -2.47 12.69 12.65
N ILE A 88 -2.81 11.66 11.86
CA ILE A 88 -2.01 11.22 10.72
C ILE A 88 -2.36 12.10 9.53
N THR A 89 -1.41 12.95 9.13
CA THR A 89 -1.58 13.93 8.05
C THR A 89 -0.61 13.65 6.90
N ASP A 90 0.58 14.21 6.96
CA ASP A 90 1.58 14.14 5.88
C ASP A 90 2.12 12.71 5.66
N ASP A 91 2.07 11.87 6.71
CA ASP A 91 2.59 10.51 6.68
C ASP A 91 1.58 9.46 6.19
N PHE A 92 0.33 9.84 5.84
CA PHE A 92 -0.69 8.89 5.41
C PHE A 92 -0.24 8.01 4.22
N ASP A 93 0.46 8.62 3.26
CA ASP A 93 0.91 7.94 2.04
C ASP A 93 2.08 6.96 2.29
N LEU A 94 2.75 7.06 3.44
CA LEU A 94 3.93 6.26 3.79
C LEU A 94 3.64 4.75 3.69
N PHE A 95 2.48 4.30 4.16
CA PHE A 95 2.20 2.87 4.19
C PHE A 95 1.97 2.27 2.79
N PHE A 96 1.46 3.05 1.83
CA PHE A 96 1.40 2.62 0.43
C PHE A 96 2.81 2.53 -0.18
N GLN A 97 3.68 3.49 0.13
CA GLN A 97 5.08 3.48 -0.33
C GLN A 97 5.85 2.27 0.22
N ILE A 98 5.67 1.98 1.51
CA ILE A 98 6.25 0.79 2.16
C ILE A 98 5.71 -0.49 1.52
N THR A 99 4.40 -0.56 1.28
CA THR A 99 3.79 -1.72 0.62
C THR A 99 4.42 -1.95 -0.75
N ARG A 100 4.59 -0.89 -1.56
CA ARG A 100 5.31 -0.95 -2.85
C ARG A 100 6.74 -1.45 -2.68
N ASP A 101 7.48 -0.98 -1.68
CA ASP A 101 8.86 -1.40 -1.44
C ASP A 101 8.96 -2.89 -1.06
N VAL A 102 8.05 -3.37 -0.19
CA VAL A 102 7.95 -4.79 0.18
C VAL A 102 7.69 -5.66 -1.05
N ILE A 103 6.72 -5.28 -1.88
CA ILE A 103 6.41 -6.03 -3.09
C ILE A 103 7.60 -5.99 -4.06
N ALA A 104 8.23 -4.84 -4.25
CA ALA A 104 9.40 -4.71 -5.13
C ALA A 104 10.57 -5.62 -4.70
N GLU A 105 10.89 -5.63 -3.41
CA GLU A 105 11.95 -6.47 -2.84
C GLU A 105 11.61 -7.96 -2.97
N GLY A 106 10.37 -8.36 -2.66
CA GLY A 106 9.92 -9.74 -2.78
C GLY A 106 9.81 -10.24 -4.22
N CYS A 107 9.70 -9.32 -5.18
CA CYS A 107 9.59 -9.60 -6.62
C CYS A 107 10.87 -9.27 -7.39
N ALA A 108 12.03 -9.14 -6.73
CA ALA A 108 13.28 -8.72 -7.38
C ALA A 108 13.69 -9.56 -8.61
N ASP A 109 13.20 -10.80 -8.73
CA ASP A 109 13.43 -11.68 -9.90
C ASP A 109 12.62 -11.27 -11.15
N ILE A 110 11.51 -10.54 -10.99
CA ILE A 110 10.66 -10.06 -12.09
C ILE A 110 10.56 -8.53 -12.15
N TRP A 111 10.98 -7.83 -11.09
CA TRP A 111 10.80 -6.40 -10.96
C TRP A 111 11.64 -5.65 -11.99
N SER A 112 10.98 -4.79 -12.75
CA SER A 112 11.59 -4.01 -13.84
C SER A 112 11.26 -2.54 -13.73
N ASP A 113 11.90 -1.70 -14.54
CA ASP A 113 11.59 -0.26 -14.59
C ASP A 113 10.12 0.01 -14.92
N ALA A 114 9.48 -0.87 -15.69
CA ALA A 114 8.05 -0.77 -15.99
C ALA A 114 7.18 -1.03 -14.75
N HIS A 115 7.53 -2.02 -13.91
CA HIS A 115 6.86 -2.25 -12.62
C HIS A 115 7.01 -1.02 -11.72
N ALA A 116 8.24 -0.51 -11.58
CA ALA A 116 8.51 0.68 -10.78
C ALA A 116 7.69 1.89 -11.27
N ALA A 117 7.62 2.11 -12.58
CA ALA A 117 6.84 3.20 -13.16
C ALA A 117 5.34 3.05 -12.88
N ALA A 118 4.76 1.86 -13.06
CA ALA A 118 3.34 1.61 -12.83
C ALA A 118 2.95 1.88 -11.36
N TRP A 119 3.70 1.33 -10.42
CA TRP A 119 3.48 1.57 -8.99
C TRP A 119 3.65 3.06 -8.63
N ASN A 120 4.68 3.73 -9.16
CA ASN A 120 4.90 5.15 -8.89
C ASN A 120 3.79 6.06 -9.47
N THR A 121 3.15 5.66 -10.58
CA THR A 121 1.97 6.37 -11.09
C THR A 121 0.81 6.24 -10.11
N MET A 122 0.47 5.02 -9.69
CA MET A 122 -0.61 4.78 -8.72
C MET A 122 -0.38 5.57 -7.42
N LEU A 123 0.83 5.53 -6.85
CA LEU A 123 1.16 6.26 -5.63
C LEU A 123 0.97 7.79 -5.80
N LYS A 124 1.30 8.35 -6.96
CA LYS A 124 1.08 9.78 -7.26
C LYS A 124 -0.40 10.12 -7.41
N ASP A 125 -1.21 9.19 -7.89
CA ASP A 125 -2.65 9.39 -7.99
C ASP A 125 -3.29 9.37 -6.59
N PHE A 126 -2.85 8.44 -5.72
CA PHE A 126 -3.28 8.39 -4.31
C PHE A 126 -2.85 9.62 -3.50
N GLU A 127 -1.63 10.13 -3.74
CA GLU A 127 -1.14 11.36 -3.09
C GLU A 127 -2.00 12.58 -3.44
N LYS A 128 -2.50 12.66 -4.69
CA LYS A 128 -3.39 13.73 -5.16
C LYS A 128 -4.83 13.59 -4.68
N ALA A 129 -5.25 12.38 -4.30
CA ALA A 129 -6.60 12.09 -3.83
C ALA A 129 -6.87 12.75 -2.47
N ARG A 130 -7.41 13.98 -2.53
CA ARG A 130 -7.64 14.88 -1.40
C ARG A 130 -8.87 15.74 -1.69
N VAL A 131 -9.59 16.16 -0.64
CA VAL A 131 -10.70 17.13 -0.71
C VAL A 131 -10.19 18.56 -0.80
#